data_AF-A0A369NF00-F1
#
_entry.id   AF-A0A369NF00-F1
#
_cell.length_a   1.000
_cell.length_b   1.000
_cell.length_c   1.000
_cell.angle_alpha   90.00
_cell.angle_beta   90.00
_cell.angle_gamma   90.00
#
_symmetry.space_group_name_H-M   'P 1'
#
loop_
_entity.id
_entity.type
_entity.pdbx_description
1 polymer ?
#
loop_
_entity_poly.entity_id
_entity_poly.type
_entity_poly.pdbx_seq_one_letter_code
_entity_poly.pdbx_strand_id
1 'polypeptide(L)'
;MAKDFSNPKKLDFMRVLQFFFAFNVIVTISLLAFLIKGSYELEFSNILDFVNLIFDSISFWLIWQRKRLARHFIIGFSLFNIFIGTAFNIATGHFSLVGQLFSCTPDLILLAYFLTSRRAKAVLTQPFDAEVKQRELAKDLDCYQPRTWAFWRNIIIYFCVFSVVGHWMEAAYCTLIRFGMIPGTYDPNSQIWSDWLYPFIVYGFGAVACVLLLYPVKNFLEKRIRSRVVPLLISFVVNALVCTTIELVMGLMVNQPGPDGKLPLWDYSDMFCNFMGQVCLQNAIAFGVVATLMTWVIYPALEQLLSKVPRDGMNIAFIAVTVGFCILIFLYYVNVALPDLDDADDAGSSDATSIELSSSYDSEAAG
;
A
#
# COMPACT_ATOMS: atom_id res chain seq x y z
N MET A 1 -13.59 -24.95 38.17
CA MET A 1 -14.00 -23.97 37.14
C MET A 1 -13.41 -24.39 35.79
N ALA A 2 -14.20 -24.99 34.90
CA ALA A 2 -13.76 -25.18 33.52
C ALA A 2 -13.65 -23.80 32.87
N LYS A 3 -12.44 -23.40 32.44
CA LYS A 3 -12.26 -22.16 31.66
C LYS A 3 -13.21 -22.22 30.47
N ASP A 4 -14.06 -21.22 30.32
CA ASP A 4 -14.96 -21.13 29.17
C ASP A 4 -14.13 -20.88 27.90
N PHE A 5 -13.84 -21.98 27.19
CA PHE A 5 -13.12 -22.00 25.92
C PHE A 5 -14.05 -21.67 24.73
N SER A 6 -15.35 -21.48 24.97
CA SER A 6 -16.37 -21.28 23.94
C SER A 6 -16.61 -19.82 23.59
N ASN A 7 -16.14 -18.87 24.42
CA ASN A 7 -16.32 -17.44 24.14
C ASN A 7 -15.50 -16.99 22.92
N PRO A 8 -16.13 -16.72 21.76
CA PRO A 8 -15.43 -16.38 20.52
C PRO A 8 -14.79 -14.99 20.55
N LYS A 9 -15.00 -14.19 21.62
CA LYS A 9 -14.40 -12.86 21.77
C LYS A 9 -12.99 -12.91 22.37
N LYS A 10 -12.59 -14.00 23.04
CA LYS A 10 -11.24 -14.17 23.61
C LYS A 10 -10.30 -14.89 22.64
N LEU A 11 -9.64 -14.10 21.81
CA LEU A 11 -8.67 -14.59 20.81
C LEU A 11 -7.25 -14.83 21.38
N ASP A 12 -6.97 -14.56 22.66
CA ASP A 12 -5.66 -14.66 23.37
C ASP A 12 -4.44 -15.00 22.47
N PHE A 13 -4.05 -16.28 22.36
CA PHE A 13 -2.88 -16.72 21.59
C PHE A 13 -3.05 -16.59 20.06
N MET A 14 -4.27 -16.65 19.54
CA MET A 14 -4.54 -16.41 18.11
C MET A 14 -4.22 -14.96 17.72
N ARG A 15 -4.36 -13.97 18.61
CA ARG A 15 -3.90 -12.60 18.32
C ARG A 15 -2.40 -12.51 18.23
N VAL A 16 -1.69 -13.26 19.07
CA VAL A 16 -0.21 -13.34 19.03
C VAL A 16 0.23 -13.93 17.70
N LEU A 17 -0.42 -15.00 17.24
CA LEU A 17 -0.16 -15.58 15.91
C LEU A 17 -0.47 -14.60 14.77
N GLN A 18 -1.61 -13.89 14.83
CA GLN A 18 -1.95 -12.88 13.83
C GLN A 18 -0.90 -11.77 13.77
N PHE A 19 -0.46 -11.28 14.94
CA PHE A 19 0.60 -10.29 15.01
C PHE A 19 1.91 -10.84 14.42
N PHE A 20 2.29 -12.07 14.77
CA PHE A 20 3.52 -12.69 14.26
C PHE A 20 3.51 -12.83 12.74
N PHE A 21 2.42 -13.36 12.15
CA PHE A 21 2.30 -13.46 10.69
C PHE A 21 2.31 -12.09 10.03
N ALA A 22 1.56 -11.11 10.55
CA ALA A 22 1.55 -9.75 10.00
C ALA A 22 2.91 -9.08 10.10
N PHE A 23 3.59 -9.23 11.24
CA PHE A 23 4.93 -8.69 11.46
C PHE A 23 5.95 -9.31 10.50
N ASN A 24 5.94 -10.65 10.33
CA ASN A 24 6.84 -11.33 9.42
C ASN A 24 6.61 -10.85 7.97
N VAL A 25 5.35 -10.78 7.53
CA VAL A 25 5.00 -10.25 6.21
C VAL A 25 5.52 -8.83 6.01
N ILE A 26 5.30 -7.93 6.98
CA ILE A 26 5.76 -6.53 6.89
C ILE A 26 7.28 -6.47 6.84
N VAL A 27 7.98 -7.18 7.73
CA VAL A 27 9.44 -7.16 7.81
C VAL A 27 10.05 -7.73 6.53
N THR A 28 9.60 -8.89 6.06
CA THR A 28 10.14 -9.51 4.85
C THR A 28 9.88 -8.67 3.60
N ILE A 29 8.70 -8.04 3.47
CA ILE A 29 8.42 -7.09 2.37
C ILE A 29 9.30 -5.84 2.49
N SER A 30 9.54 -5.34 3.71
CA SER A 30 10.41 -4.18 3.93
C SER A 30 11.87 -4.51 3.60
N LEU A 31 12.34 -5.71 3.97
CA LEU A 31 13.69 -6.19 3.65
C LEU A 31 13.87 -6.41 2.14
N LEU A 32 12.81 -6.83 1.44
CA LEU A 32 12.82 -6.93 -0.02
C LEU A 32 13.13 -5.59 -0.69
N ALA A 33 12.76 -4.47 -0.07
CA ALA A 33 13.06 -3.15 -0.61
C ALA A 33 14.56 -2.81 -0.65
N PHE A 34 15.38 -3.53 0.12
CA PHE A 34 16.84 -3.33 0.19
C PHE A 34 17.63 -4.28 -0.71
N LEU A 35 16.97 -5.18 -1.46
CA LEU A 35 17.64 -6.08 -2.41
C LEU A 35 17.97 -5.33 -3.71
N ILE A 36 19.27 -5.16 -3.98
CA ILE A 36 19.78 -4.47 -5.17
C ILE A 36 19.84 -5.45 -6.34
N LYS A 37 19.18 -5.11 -7.45
CA LYS A 37 19.17 -5.92 -8.67
C LYS A 37 20.52 -5.82 -9.38
N GLY A 38 21.29 -6.92 -9.40
CA GLY A 38 22.57 -7.01 -10.13
C GLY A 38 23.71 -7.71 -9.37
N SER A 39 23.57 -7.94 -8.06
CA SER A 39 24.56 -8.62 -7.22
C SER A 39 24.01 -9.85 -6.50
N TYR A 40 22.85 -10.36 -6.93
CA TYR A 40 22.10 -11.36 -6.19
C TYR A 40 21.76 -12.55 -7.09
N GLU A 41 22.28 -13.72 -6.73
CA GLU A 41 21.87 -14.99 -7.32
C GLU A 41 20.70 -15.57 -6.53
N LEU A 42 19.66 -15.99 -7.25
CA LEU A 42 18.43 -16.49 -6.67
C LEU A 42 18.63 -17.92 -6.18
N GLU A 43 19.18 -18.06 -4.97
CA GLU A 43 19.32 -19.35 -4.31
C GLU A 43 17.96 -19.97 -3.92
N PHE A 44 17.94 -21.29 -3.75
CA PHE A 44 16.75 -22.04 -3.33
C PHE A 44 16.21 -21.60 -1.97
N SER A 45 17.07 -21.14 -1.05
CA SER A 45 16.70 -20.52 0.23
C SER A 45 15.75 -19.34 0.03
N ASN A 46 16.06 -18.46 -0.92
CA ASN A 46 15.27 -17.29 -1.24
C ASN A 46 13.90 -17.67 -1.81
N ILE A 47 13.85 -18.72 -2.64
CA ILE A 47 12.59 -19.28 -3.14
C ILE A 47 11.71 -19.77 -1.97
N LEU A 48 12.31 -20.45 -0.98
CA LEU A 48 11.58 -20.86 0.22
C LEU A 48 11.08 -19.68 1.04
N ASP A 49 11.85 -18.60 1.15
CA ASP A 49 11.43 -17.39 1.87
C ASP A 49 10.26 -16.67 1.19
N PHE A 50 10.25 -16.59 -0.14
CA PHE A 50 9.09 -16.08 -0.89
C PHE A 50 7.85 -16.94 -0.71
N VAL A 51 8.05 -18.26 -0.73
CA VAL A 51 6.99 -19.23 -0.48
C VAL A 51 6.44 -19.04 0.94
N ASN A 52 7.30 -18.95 1.96
CA ASN A 52 6.95 -18.64 3.35
C ASN A 52 6.16 -17.33 3.47
N LEU A 53 6.56 -16.28 2.77
CA LEU A 53 5.87 -14.99 2.76
C LEU A 53 4.43 -15.10 2.25
N ILE A 54 4.22 -15.84 1.16
CA ILE A 54 2.88 -16.12 0.63
C ILE A 54 2.05 -16.89 1.66
N PHE A 55 2.66 -17.87 2.32
CA PHE A 55 2.00 -18.71 3.31
C PHE A 55 1.62 -17.95 4.59
N ASP A 56 2.49 -17.08 5.09
CA ASP A 56 2.21 -16.22 6.24
C ASP A 56 1.08 -15.25 5.92
N SER A 57 1.06 -14.69 4.71
CA SER A 57 -0.02 -13.82 4.22
C SER A 57 -1.38 -14.54 4.18
N ILE A 58 -1.42 -15.76 3.65
CA ILE A 58 -2.63 -16.58 3.60
C ILE A 58 -3.06 -17.00 5.02
N SER A 59 -2.12 -17.40 5.87
CA SER A 59 -2.38 -17.83 7.25
C SER A 59 -2.94 -16.69 8.10
N PHE A 60 -2.35 -15.51 8.01
CA PHE A 60 -2.87 -14.29 8.62
C PHE A 60 -4.32 -14.04 8.20
N TRP A 61 -4.60 -14.05 6.90
CA TRP A 61 -5.93 -13.78 6.36
C TRP A 61 -6.96 -14.83 6.80
N LEU A 62 -6.61 -16.11 6.77
CA LEU A 62 -7.50 -17.21 7.16
C LEU A 62 -7.84 -17.17 8.66
N ILE A 63 -6.88 -16.82 9.53
CA ILE A 63 -7.13 -16.64 10.97
C ILE A 63 -7.96 -15.37 11.22
N TRP A 64 -7.64 -14.26 10.54
CA TRP A 64 -8.40 -13.01 10.59
C TRP A 64 -9.88 -13.23 10.29
N GLN A 65 -10.16 -13.96 9.21
CA GLN A 65 -11.51 -14.30 8.78
C GLN A 65 -12.12 -15.50 9.52
N ARG A 66 -11.41 -16.08 10.50
CA ARG A 66 -11.84 -17.22 11.32
C ARG A 66 -12.32 -18.42 10.50
N LYS A 67 -11.68 -18.67 9.35
CA LYS A 67 -12.09 -19.73 8.41
C LYS A 67 -11.66 -21.10 8.93
N ARG A 68 -12.54 -22.11 8.77
CA ARG A 68 -12.24 -23.49 9.17
C ARG A 68 -11.04 -24.10 8.45
N LEU A 69 -10.79 -23.65 7.22
CA LEU A 69 -9.66 -24.08 6.40
C LEU A 69 -8.30 -23.63 6.98
N ALA A 70 -8.25 -22.55 7.76
CA ALA A 70 -7.03 -22.03 8.37
C ALA A 70 -6.25 -23.11 9.11
N ARG A 71 -6.95 -23.95 9.87
CA ARG A 71 -6.34 -25.02 10.66
C ARG A 71 -5.65 -26.06 9.78
N HIS A 72 -6.33 -26.53 8.75
CA HIS A 72 -5.77 -27.57 7.86
C HIS A 72 -4.62 -27.02 7.03
N PHE A 73 -4.74 -25.77 6.59
CA PHE A 73 -3.72 -25.07 5.83
C PHE A 73 -2.43 -24.90 6.64
N ILE A 74 -2.52 -24.35 7.85
CA ILE A 74 -1.34 -24.11 8.70
C ILE A 74 -0.68 -25.43 9.10
N ILE A 75 -1.45 -26.46 9.44
CA ILE A 75 -0.88 -27.79 9.75
C ILE A 75 -0.16 -28.38 8.53
N GLY A 76 -0.81 -28.36 7.36
CA GLY A 76 -0.23 -28.90 6.14
C GLY A 76 1.04 -28.15 5.74
N PHE A 77 1.03 -26.83 5.88
CA PHE A 77 2.17 -26.00 5.54
C PHE A 77 3.34 -26.17 6.51
N SER A 78 3.10 -26.21 7.82
CA SER A 78 4.17 -26.46 8.78
C SER A 78 4.81 -27.85 8.60
N LEU A 79 4.03 -28.86 8.22
CA LEU A 79 4.60 -30.16 7.84
C LEU A 79 5.44 -30.08 6.56
N PHE A 80 4.98 -29.33 5.56
CA PHE A 80 5.71 -29.08 4.32
C PHE A 80 7.05 -28.37 4.59
N ASN A 81 7.06 -27.32 5.39
CA ASN A 81 8.27 -26.57 5.76
C ASN A 81 9.29 -27.45 6.48
N ILE A 82 8.84 -28.23 7.47
CA ILE A 82 9.72 -29.17 8.17
C ILE A 82 10.32 -30.17 7.18
N PHE A 83 9.50 -30.75 6.30
CA PHE A 83 9.95 -31.75 5.32
C PHE A 83 10.95 -31.17 4.32
N ILE A 84 10.60 -30.05 3.67
CA ILE A 84 11.45 -29.42 2.64
C ILE A 84 12.72 -28.84 3.24
N GLY A 85 12.63 -28.16 4.39
CA GLY A 85 13.81 -27.64 5.08
C GLY A 85 14.76 -28.76 5.52
N THR A 86 14.23 -29.87 6.03
CA THR A 86 15.04 -31.04 6.39
C THR A 86 15.68 -31.68 5.16
N ALA A 87 14.91 -31.90 4.09
CA ALA A 87 15.40 -32.51 2.85
C ALA A 87 16.49 -31.66 2.19
N PHE A 88 16.34 -30.33 2.19
CA PHE A 88 17.33 -29.40 1.68
C PHE A 88 18.62 -29.44 2.48
N ASN A 89 18.56 -29.39 3.82
CA ASN A 89 19.74 -29.45 4.69
C ASN A 89 20.50 -30.78 4.58
N ILE A 90 19.80 -31.89 4.34
CA ILE A 90 20.41 -33.18 4.05
C ILE A 90 21.09 -33.16 2.67
N ALA A 91 20.41 -32.67 1.65
CA ALA A 91 20.91 -32.64 0.27
C ALA A 91 22.15 -31.75 0.10
N THR A 92 22.26 -30.67 0.89
CA THR A 92 23.40 -29.74 0.85
C THR A 92 24.54 -30.12 1.81
N GLY A 93 24.39 -31.20 2.59
CA GLY A 93 25.41 -31.69 3.52
C GLY A 93 25.58 -30.86 4.81
N HIS A 94 24.70 -29.88 5.05
CA HIS A 94 24.73 -29.01 6.23
C HIS A 94 23.84 -29.51 7.39
N PHE A 95 23.45 -30.78 7.38
CA PHE A 95 22.52 -31.31 8.37
C PHE A 95 23.13 -31.34 9.78
N SER A 96 22.52 -30.59 10.69
CA SER A 96 22.77 -30.69 12.13
C SER A 96 21.44 -30.89 12.86
N LEU A 97 21.40 -31.86 13.77
CA LEU A 97 20.16 -32.19 14.51
C LEU A 97 19.67 -31.00 15.35
N VAL A 98 20.61 -30.30 16.00
CA VAL A 98 20.31 -29.13 16.83
C VAL A 98 19.87 -27.95 15.95
N GLY A 99 20.57 -27.67 14.85
CA GLY A 99 20.18 -26.60 13.92
C GLY A 99 18.82 -26.85 13.28
N GLN A 100 18.50 -28.10 12.96
CA GLN A 100 17.20 -28.48 12.42
C GLN A 100 16.06 -28.29 13.45
N LEU A 101 16.30 -28.61 14.72
CA LEU A 101 15.32 -28.37 15.79
C LEU A 101 15.03 -26.88 15.96
N PHE A 102 16.06 -26.02 15.92
CA PHE A 102 15.89 -24.58 15.98
C PHE A 102 15.15 -24.03 14.75
N SER A 103 15.52 -24.46 13.54
CA SER A 103 14.84 -23.99 12.32
C SER A 103 13.37 -24.42 12.25
N CYS A 104 13.04 -25.61 12.75
CA CYS A 104 11.65 -26.11 12.79
C CYS A 104 10.85 -25.60 13.99
N THR A 105 11.45 -24.87 14.94
CA THR A 105 10.76 -24.44 16.17
C THR A 105 9.45 -23.67 15.92
N PRO A 106 9.40 -22.69 14.98
CA PRO A 106 8.15 -22.00 14.66
C PRO A 106 7.04 -22.96 14.18
N ASP A 107 7.38 -23.87 13.27
CA ASP A 107 6.45 -24.86 12.71
C ASP A 107 5.98 -25.89 13.75
N LEU A 108 6.87 -26.31 14.65
CA LEU A 108 6.52 -27.19 15.76
C LEU A 108 5.55 -26.53 16.74
N ILE A 109 5.74 -25.24 17.03
CA ILE A 109 4.81 -24.46 17.87
C ILE A 109 3.43 -24.36 17.19
N LEU A 110 3.40 -24.06 15.89
CA LEU A 110 2.16 -24.00 15.11
C LEU A 110 1.45 -25.36 15.08
N LEU A 111 2.18 -26.45 14.81
CA LEU A 111 1.64 -27.80 14.81
C LEU A 111 1.07 -28.18 16.18
N ALA A 112 1.86 -27.99 17.24
CA ALA A 112 1.41 -28.29 18.61
C ALA A 112 0.13 -27.52 18.94
N TYR A 113 0.06 -26.24 18.61
CA TYR A 113 -1.12 -25.41 18.85
C TYR A 113 -2.34 -25.87 18.04
N PHE A 114 -2.23 -26.00 16.72
CA PHE A 114 -3.38 -26.30 15.86
C PHE A 114 -3.85 -27.76 15.94
N LEU A 115 -2.99 -28.70 16.34
CA LEU A 115 -3.38 -30.09 16.61
C LEU A 115 -4.11 -30.24 17.93
N THR A 116 -3.63 -29.61 19.01
CA THR A 116 -4.11 -29.86 20.38
C THR A 116 -5.14 -28.84 20.89
N SER A 117 -5.15 -27.62 20.34
CA SER A 117 -5.96 -26.52 20.86
C SER A 117 -7.45 -26.70 20.53
N ARG A 118 -8.25 -26.96 21.58
CA ARG A 118 -9.71 -26.91 21.49
C ARG A 118 -10.23 -25.52 21.10
N ARG A 119 -9.48 -24.44 21.42
CA ARG A 119 -9.83 -23.06 21.03
C ARG A 119 -9.68 -22.84 19.54
N ALA A 120 -8.60 -23.31 18.92
CA ALA A 120 -8.42 -23.20 17.48
C ALA A 120 -9.61 -23.85 16.74
N LYS A 121 -10.07 -25.00 17.22
CA LYS A 121 -11.27 -25.69 16.70
C LYS A 121 -12.58 -24.92 16.94
N ALA A 122 -12.70 -24.23 18.07
CA ALA A 122 -13.92 -23.48 18.44
C ALA A 122 -14.03 -22.10 17.79
N VAL A 123 -12.91 -21.47 17.43
CA VAL A 123 -12.87 -20.13 16.82
C VAL A 123 -12.90 -20.20 15.29
N LEU A 124 -12.20 -21.18 14.70
CA LEU A 124 -12.11 -21.35 13.24
C LEU A 124 -13.32 -22.15 12.71
N THR A 125 -14.51 -21.58 12.87
CA THR A 125 -15.78 -22.27 12.59
C THR A 125 -16.42 -21.84 11.29
N GLN A 126 -16.01 -20.72 10.69
CA GLN A 126 -16.68 -20.22 9.50
C GLN A 126 -16.40 -21.12 8.28
N PRO A 127 -17.41 -21.80 7.71
CA PRO A 127 -17.26 -22.49 6.43
C PRO A 127 -17.19 -21.47 5.29
N PHE A 128 -16.64 -21.89 4.14
CA PHE A 128 -16.77 -21.17 2.88
C PHE A 128 -18.18 -21.36 2.30
N ASP A 129 -19.20 -20.96 3.05
CA ASP A 129 -20.60 -21.23 2.71
C ASP A 129 -21.30 -20.00 2.10
N ALA A 130 -22.32 -20.26 1.29
CA ALA A 130 -23.05 -19.24 0.55
C ALA A 130 -23.79 -18.25 1.47
N GLU A 131 -24.24 -18.68 2.64
CA GLU A 131 -24.88 -17.81 3.64
C GLU A 131 -23.89 -16.80 4.25
N VAL A 132 -22.65 -17.20 4.48
CA VAL A 132 -21.59 -16.29 4.96
C VAL A 132 -21.27 -15.26 3.87
N LYS A 133 -21.23 -15.69 2.59
CA LYS A 133 -21.11 -14.76 1.45
C LYS A 133 -22.29 -13.78 1.40
N GLN A 134 -23.52 -14.25 1.59
CA GLN A 134 -24.70 -13.37 1.59
C GLN A 134 -24.68 -12.36 2.75
N ARG A 135 -24.21 -12.76 3.94
CA ARG A 135 -24.02 -11.84 5.07
C ARG A 135 -22.89 -10.83 4.86
N GLU A 136 -21.77 -11.27 4.28
CA GLU A 136 -20.65 -10.38 3.88
C GLU A 136 -21.15 -9.36 2.84
N LEU A 137 -21.82 -9.83 1.79
CA LEU A 137 -22.43 -8.98 0.75
C LEU A 137 -23.49 -8.02 1.32
N ALA A 138 -24.34 -8.48 2.25
CA ALA A 138 -25.35 -7.62 2.88
C ALA A 138 -24.71 -6.48 3.69
N LYS A 139 -23.59 -6.74 4.36
CA LYS A 139 -22.83 -5.70 5.06
C LYS A 139 -22.16 -4.72 4.11
N ASP A 140 -21.54 -5.23 3.05
CA ASP A 140 -20.90 -4.39 2.03
C ASP A 140 -21.92 -3.51 1.29
N LEU A 141 -23.13 -4.02 1.06
CA LEU A 141 -24.23 -3.23 0.52
C LEU A 141 -24.71 -2.14 1.48
N ASP A 142 -24.67 -2.41 2.79
CA ASP A 142 -25.06 -1.45 3.82
C ASP A 142 -24.03 -0.31 3.97
N CYS A 143 -22.77 -0.54 3.57
CA CYS A 143 -21.73 0.50 3.54
C CYS A 143 -21.97 1.57 2.46
N TYR A 144 -22.71 1.23 1.39
CA TYR A 144 -22.91 2.14 0.25
C TYR A 144 -24.29 2.81 0.28
N GLN A 145 -24.39 3.92 1.02
CA GLN A 145 -25.63 4.68 1.21
C GLN A 145 -25.53 6.14 0.72
N PRO A 146 -25.45 6.38 -0.61
CA PRO A 146 -25.20 7.71 -1.18
C PRO A 146 -26.31 8.74 -0.91
N ARG A 147 -27.46 8.31 -0.39
CA ARG A 147 -28.56 9.21 0.01
C ARG A 147 -28.39 9.82 1.39
N THR A 148 -27.43 9.34 2.19
CA THR A 148 -27.27 9.75 3.59
C THR A 148 -26.16 10.79 3.75
N TRP A 149 -26.33 11.71 4.69
CA TRP A 149 -25.26 12.64 5.06
C TRP A 149 -24.04 11.92 5.63
N ALA A 150 -24.25 10.86 6.42
CA ALA A 150 -23.16 10.08 7.00
C ALA A 150 -22.20 9.54 5.94
N PHE A 151 -22.73 9.09 4.80
CA PHE A 151 -21.93 8.66 3.65
C PHE A 151 -21.09 9.80 3.09
N TRP A 152 -21.69 10.95 2.75
CA TRP A 152 -20.95 12.07 2.18
C TRP A 152 -19.91 12.65 3.13
N ARG A 153 -20.23 12.73 4.43
CA ARG A 153 -19.27 13.07 5.47
C ARG A 153 -18.06 12.13 5.45
N ASN A 154 -18.28 10.81 5.38
CA ASN A 154 -17.19 9.83 5.30
C ASN A 154 -16.39 9.98 3.99
N ILE A 155 -17.04 10.24 2.86
CA ILE A 155 -16.37 10.51 1.57
C ILE A 155 -15.44 11.72 1.68
N ILE A 156 -15.86 12.80 2.33
CA ILE A 156 -15.01 13.99 2.53
C ILE A 156 -13.81 13.64 3.44
N ILE A 157 -14.02 12.86 4.51
CA ILE A 157 -12.91 12.37 5.34
C ILE A 157 -11.93 11.55 4.50
N TYR A 158 -12.43 10.64 3.66
CA TYR A 158 -11.59 9.85 2.77
C TYR A 158 -10.82 10.72 1.79
N PHE A 159 -11.46 11.71 1.18
CA PHE A 159 -10.77 12.66 0.32
C PHE A 159 -9.59 13.31 1.06
N CYS A 160 -9.84 13.94 2.21
CA CYS A 160 -8.80 14.63 2.98
C CYS A 160 -7.65 13.71 3.41
N VAL A 161 -7.97 12.52 3.94
CA VAL A 161 -6.95 11.58 4.44
C VAL A 161 -6.15 10.97 3.30
N PHE A 162 -6.82 10.51 2.23
CA PHE A 162 -6.15 9.85 1.11
C PHE A 162 -5.40 10.82 0.20
N SER A 163 -5.67 12.13 0.25
CA SER A 163 -4.79 13.14 -0.36
C SER A 163 -3.38 13.13 0.21
N VAL A 164 -3.21 12.77 1.49
CA VAL A 164 -1.87 12.65 2.12
C VAL A 164 -1.37 11.21 2.05
N VAL A 165 -2.22 10.23 2.38
CA VAL A 165 -1.81 8.81 2.41
C VAL A 165 -1.46 8.29 1.01
N GLY A 166 -2.16 8.75 -0.04
CA GLY A 166 -1.84 8.34 -1.41
C GLY A 166 -0.48 8.84 -1.87
N HIS A 167 -0.03 9.98 -1.36
CA HIS A 167 1.32 10.47 -1.59
C HIS A 167 2.37 9.55 -0.97
N TRP A 168 2.15 9.02 0.24
CA TRP A 168 3.08 8.04 0.83
C TRP A 168 3.16 6.75 0.02
N MET A 169 2.03 6.34 -0.57
CA MET A 169 1.98 5.18 -1.46
C MET A 169 2.80 5.42 -2.74
N GLU A 170 2.71 6.61 -3.33
CA GLU A 170 3.54 7.00 -4.47
C GLU A 170 5.02 7.07 -4.11
N ALA A 171 5.37 7.67 -2.96
CA ALA A 171 6.74 7.71 -2.47
C ALA A 171 7.32 6.30 -2.27
N ALA A 172 6.52 5.35 -1.77
CA ALA A 172 6.90 3.96 -1.69
C ALA A 172 7.13 3.35 -3.08
N TYR A 173 6.25 3.62 -4.04
CA TYR A 173 6.39 3.14 -5.42
C TYR A 173 7.65 3.69 -6.11
N CYS A 174 7.92 4.99 -6.00
CA CYS A 174 9.13 5.64 -6.53
C CYS A 174 10.40 5.12 -5.83
N THR A 175 10.33 4.77 -4.55
CA THR A 175 11.43 4.11 -3.83
C THR A 175 11.73 2.73 -4.42
N LEU A 176 10.71 1.96 -4.82
CA LEU A 176 10.92 0.68 -5.49
C LEU A 176 11.63 0.84 -6.84
N ILE A 177 11.32 1.91 -7.57
CA ILE A 177 12.01 2.28 -8.83
C ILE A 177 13.46 2.68 -8.56
N ARG A 178 13.71 3.51 -7.54
CA ARG A 178 15.06 3.93 -7.13
C ARG A 178 15.99 2.76 -6.84
N PHE A 179 15.46 1.71 -6.21
CA PHE A 179 16.22 0.50 -5.91
C PHE A 179 16.33 -0.48 -7.09
N GLY A 180 15.78 -0.15 -8.26
CA GLY A 180 15.86 -0.96 -9.47
C GLY A 180 15.01 -2.24 -9.44
N MET A 181 14.09 -2.37 -8.47
CA MET A 181 13.18 -3.52 -8.38
C MET A 181 12.13 -3.50 -9.50
N ILE A 182 11.67 -2.31 -9.87
CA ILE A 182 10.65 -2.07 -10.89
C ILE A 182 11.20 -1.04 -11.89
N PRO A 183 11.04 -1.22 -13.22
CA PRO A 183 11.52 -0.24 -14.19
C PRO A 183 10.67 1.04 -14.11
N GLY A 184 11.29 2.19 -14.32
CA GLY A 184 10.62 3.48 -14.30
C GLY A 184 11.59 4.64 -14.16
N THR A 185 11.05 5.86 -14.22
CA THR A 185 11.81 7.10 -14.03
C THR A 185 11.76 7.52 -12.58
N TYR A 186 12.93 7.70 -11.97
CA TYR A 186 13.05 8.29 -10.63
C TYR A 186 13.57 9.72 -10.75
N ASP A 187 12.79 10.69 -10.28
CA ASP A 187 13.21 12.08 -10.16
C ASP A 187 13.42 12.44 -8.67
N PRO A 188 14.66 12.69 -8.23
CA PRO A 188 14.95 13.14 -6.87
C PRO A 188 14.37 14.52 -6.54
N ASN A 189 14.11 15.36 -7.55
CA ASN A 189 13.60 16.72 -7.37
C ASN A 189 12.07 16.79 -7.46
N SER A 190 11.40 15.64 -7.63
CA SER A 190 9.95 15.59 -7.69
C SER A 190 9.32 16.15 -6.40
N GLN A 191 8.17 16.83 -6.54
CA GLN A 191 7.40 17.39 -5.43
C GLN A 191 7.04 16.33 -4.37
N ILE A 192 7.02 15.05 -4.74
CA ILE A 192 6.79 13.91 -3.85
C ILE A 192 7.80 13.89 -2.69
N TRP A 193 9.02 14.40 -2.87
CA TRP A 193 10.06 14.40 -1.85
C TRP A 193 10.12 15.67 -1.02
N SER A 194 9.30 16.67 -1.34
CA SER A 194 9.37 18.00 -0.71
C SER A 194 8.96 17.97 0.76
N ASP A 195 7.85 17.30 1.09
CA ASP A 195 7.35 17.19 2.47
C ASP A 195 6.43 15.97 2.63
N TRP A 196 6.42 15.38 3.82
CA TRP A 196 5.63 14.22 4.19
C TRP A 196 4.13 14.52 4.33
N LEU A 197 3.74 15.75 4.64
CA LEU A 197 2.33 16.14 4.82
C LEU A 197 1.75 16.90 3.63
N TYR A 198 2.47 16.95 2.51
CA TYR A 198 1.99 17.64 1.31
C TYR A 198 0.68 17.01 0.81
N PRO A 199 -0.43 17.76 0.72
CA PRO A 199 -1.73 17.19 0.36
C PRO A 199 -1.88 17.09 -1.16
N PHE A 200 -1.48 15.96 -1.75
CA PHE A 200 -1.70 15.66 -3.16
C PHE A 200 -3.17 15.34 -3.43
N ILE A 201 -3.94 16.36 -3.83
CA ILE A 201 -5.40 16.27 -4.05
C ILE A 201 -5.82 15.18 -5.05
N VAL A 202 -4.96 14.84 -6.01
CA VAL A 202 -5.21 13.81 -7.02
C VAL A 202 -5.48 12.44 -6.39
N TYR A 203 -4.79 12.09 -5.30
CA TYR A 203 -5.02 10.82 -4.60
C TYR A 203 -6.31 10.82 -3.80
N GLY A 204 -6.71 11.96 -3.26
CA GLY A 204 -8.03 12.15 -2.65
C GLY A 204 -9.14 11.88 -3.65
N PHE A 205 -9.04 12.48 -4.85
CA PHE A 205 -9.98 12.21 -5.95
C PHE A 205 -9.94 10.74 -6.39
N GLY A 206 -8.76 10.12 -6.46
CA GLY A 206 -8.61 8.70 -6.76
C GLY A 206 -9.32 7.79 -5.76
N ALA A 207 -9.20 8.08 -4.47
CA ALA A 207 -9.91 7.35 -3.41
C ALA A 207 -11.42 7.53 -3.50
N VAL A 208 -11.90 8.76 -3.76
CA VAL A 208 -13.33 9.01 -3.98
C VAL A 208 -13.84 8.29 -5.24
N ALA A 209 -13.09 8.30 -6.33
CA ALA A 209 -13.43 7.58 -7.56
C ALA A 209 -13.53 6.06 -7.31
N CYS A 210 -12.63 5.50 -6.50
CA CYS A 210 -12.72 4.09 -6.08
C CYS A 210 -14.05 3.80 -5.38
N VAL A 211 -14.49 4.66 -4.47
CA VAL A 211 -15.75 4.46 -3.73
C VAL A 211 -16.98 4.71 -4.60
N LEU A 212 -16.99 5.77 -5.40
CA LEU A 212 -18.17 6.16 -6.18
C LEU A 212 -18.35 5.38 -7.47
N LEU A 213 -17.26 5.02 -8.16
CA LEU A 213 -17.31 4.35 -9.46
C LEU A 213 -17.08 2.84 -9.33
N LEU A 214 -16.05 2.44 -8.58
CA LEU A 214 -15.58 1.05 -8.58
C LEU A 214 -16.32 0.18 -7.56
N TYR A 215 -16.67 0.71 -6.38
CA TYR A 215 -17.41 -0.04 -5.36
C TYR A 215 -18.80 -0.50 -5.82
N PRO A 216 -19.62 0.31 -6.54
CA PRO A 216 -20.87 -0.17 -7.11
C PRO A 216 -20.69 -1.28 -8.13
N VAL A 217 -19.62 -1.20 -8.93
CA VAL A 217 -19.27 -2.24 -9.92
C VAL A 217 -18.92 -3.53 -9.20
N LYS A 218 -18.07 -3.47 -8.15
CA LYS A 218 -17.80 -4.62 -7.28
C LYS A 218 -19.10 -5.24 -6.77
N ASN A 219 -19.97 -4.44 -6.15
CA ASN A 219 -21.23 -4.93 -5.57
C ASN A 219 -22.15 -5.56 -6.62
N PHE A 220 -22.17 -5.02 -7.83
CA PHE A 220 -22.92 -5.59 -8.96
C PHE A 220 -22.33 -6.94 -9.39
N LEU A 221 -21.01 -7.04 -9.54
CA LEU A 221 -20.31 -8.27 -9.90
C LEU A 221 -20.51 -9.37 -8.86
N GLU A 222 -20.42 -9.04 -7.57
CA GLU A 222 -20.62 -10.00 -6.49
C GLU A 222 -22.07 -10.51 -6.38
N LYS A 223 -23.05 -9.67 -6.70
CA LYS A 223 -24.47 -10.06 -6.79
C LYS A 223 -24.72 -11.01 -7.97
N ARG A 224 -24.14 -10.72 -9.12
CA ARG A 224 -24.42 -11.44 -10.37
C ARG A 224 -23.65 -12.76 -10.47
N ILE A 225 -22.45 -12.83 -9.89
CA ILE A 225 -21.53 -13.96 -10.04
C ILE A 225 -21.42 -14.72 -8.72
N ARG A 226 -21.79 -16.01 -8.74
CA ARG A 226 -21.81 -16.85 -7.54
C ARG A 226 -20.40 -17.24 -7.05
N SER A 227 -19.37 -17.14 -7.90
CA SER A 227 -17.95 -17.34 -7.55
C SER A 227 -17.37 -16.18 -6.72
N ARG A 228 -16.22 -16.39 -6.05
CA ARG A 228 -15.46 -15.34 -5.34
C ARG A 228 -14.29 -14.80 -6.17
N VAL A 229 -13.58 -15.69 -6.86
CA VAL A 229 -12.37 -15.32 -7.62
C VAL A 229 -12.73 -14.59 -8.91
N VAL A 230 -13.78 -15.05 -9.59
CA VAL A 230 -14.21 -14.46 -10.87
C VAL A 230 -14.60 -12.97 -10.75
N PRO A 231 -15.49 -12.55 -9.82
CA PRO A 231 -15.79 -11.12 -9.68
C PRO A 231 -14.60 -10.29 -9.21
N LEU A 232 -13.67 -10.86 -8.44
CA LEU A 232 -12.41 -10.20 -8.07
C LEU A 232 -11.53 -9.93 -9.29
N LEU A 233 -11.31 -10.93 -10.15
CA LEU A 233 -10.52 -10.78 -11.37
C LEU A 233 -11.15 -9.79 -12.35
N ILE A 234 -12.47 -9.87 -12.54
CA ILE A 234 -13.20 -8.91 -13.40
C ILE A 234 -13.11 -7.51 -12.80
N SER A 235 -13.30 -7.37 -11.48
CA SER A 235 -13.15 -6.09 -10.80
C SER A 235 -11.75 -5.54 -10.97
N PHE A 236 -10.70 -6.35 -10.87
CA PHE A 236 -9.33 -5.91 -11.10
C PHE A 236 -9.13 -5.34 -12.50
N VAL A 237 -9.61 -6.04 -13.53
CA VAL A 237 -9.51 -5.56 -14.92
C VAL A 237 -10.28 -4.25 -15.11
N VAL A 238 -11.51 -4.16 -14.60
CA VAL A 238 -12.30 -2.93 -14.70
C VAL A 238 -11.66 -1.78 -13.94
N ASN A 239 -11.15 -2.04 -12.72
CA ASN A 239 -10.47 -1.05 -11.90
C ASN A 239 -9.22 -0.53 -12.62
N ALA A 240 -8.38 -1.42 -13.17
CA ALA A 240 -7.20 -1.05 -13.95
C ALA A 240 -7.59 -0.16 -15.13
N LEU A 241 -8.58 -0.55 -15.94
CA LEU A 241 -9.03 0.23 -17.10
C LEU A 241 -9.56 1.61 -16.70
N VAL A 242 -10.36 1.70 -15.64
CA VAL A 242 -10.90 2.99 -15.16
C VAL A 242 -9.77 3.88 -14.63
N CYS A 243 -8.86 3.35 -13.83
CA CYS A 243 -7.71 4.12 -13.32
C CYS A 243 -6.81 4.60 -14.46
N THR A 244 -6.47 3.74 -15.42
CA THR A 244 -5.70 4.13 -16.61
C THR A 244 -6.43 5.18 -17.45
N THR A 245 -7.76 5.11 -17.55
CA THR A 245 -8.54 6.14 -18.25
C THR A 245 -8.46 7.48 -17.53
N ILE A 246 -8.58 7.48 -16.19
CA ILE A 246 -8.45 8.69 -15.37
C ILE A 246 -7.03 9.27 -15.52
N GLU A 247 -6.00 8.43 -15.40
CA GLU A 247 -4.60 8.81 -15.58
C GLU A 247 -4.36 9.40 -16.97
N LEU A 248 -4.89 8.78 -18.03
CA LEU A 248 -4.76 9.28 -19.39
C LEU A 248 -5.45 10.64 -19.55
N VAL A 249 -6.70 10.79 -19.07
CA VAL A 249 -7.42 12.06 -19.15
C VAL A 249 -6.67 13.15 -18.39
N MET A 250 -6.19 12.85 -17.18
CA MET A 250 -5.38 13.80 -16.40
C MET A 250 -4.07 14.14 -17.11
N GLY A 251 -3.35 13.16 -17.64
CA GLY A 251 -2.14 13.38 -18.41
C GLY A 251 -2.37 14.27 -19.64
N LEU A 252 -3.48 14.05 -20.35
CA LEU A 252 -3.89 14.90 -21.47
C LEU A 252 -4.32 16.32 -21.06
N MET A 253 -4.73 16.53 -19.81
CA MET A 253 -5.12 17.85 -19.30
C MET A 253 -3.95 18.64 -18.71
N VAL A 254 -3.06 17.99 -17.96
CA VAL A 254 -2.04 18.67 -17.13
C VAL A 254 -0.59 18.30 -17.47
N ASN A 255 -0.34 17.18 -18.14
CA ASN A 255 1.00 16.71 -18.48
C ASN A 255 1.25 16.87 -19.98
N GLN A 256 1.07 18.07 -20.53
CA GLN A 256 1.29 18.34 -21.95
C GLN A 256 2.77 18.58 -22.25
N PRO A 257 3.28 18.15 -23.43
CA PRO A 257 4.69 18.30 -23.77
C PRO A 257 5.09 19.77 -23.84
N GLY A 258 6.21 20.11 -23.22
CA GLY A 258 6.80 21.45 -23.32
C GLY A 258 7.47 21.71 -24.69
N PRO A 259 8.08 22.89 -24.88
CA PRO A 259 8.81 23.23 -26.12
C PRO A 259 9.90 22.21 -26.49
N ASP A 260 10.48 21.56 -25.49
CA ASP A 260 11.53 20.54 -25.66
C ASP A 260 10.97 19.13 -25.96
N GLY A 261 9.65 18.99 -26.14
CA GLY A 261 8.96 17.73 -26.40
C GLY A 261 8.85 16.79 -25.19
N LYS A 262 9.42 17.17 -24.04
CA LYS A 262 9.39 16.38 -22.79
C LYS A 262 8.12 16.63 -22.01
N LEU A 263 7.64 15.56 -21.37
CA LEU A 263 6.50 15.61 -20.46
C LEU A 263 6.96 16.10 -19.07
N PRO A 264 6.32 17.14 -18.51
CA PRO A 264 6.83 17.82 -17.31
C PRO A 264 6.59 17.08 -15.99
N LEU A 265 5.54 16.26 -15.88
CA LEU A 265 5.18 15.59 -14.61
C LEU A 265 5.69 14.15 -14.57
N TRP A 266 5.41 13.38 -15.62
CA TRP A 266 5.90 12.01 -15.77
C TRP A 266 6.03 11.66 -17.24
N ASP A 267 6.95 10.75 -17.57
CA ASP A 267 7.17 10.29 -18.93
C ASP A 267 7.33 8.76 -18.98
N TYR A 268 6.38 8.10 -19.63
CA TYR A 268 6.38 6.65 -19.83
C TYR A 268 6.65 6.23 -21.28
N SER A 269 7.24 7.11 -22.09
CA SER A 269 7.48 6.84 -23.52
C SER A 269 8.34 5.60 -23.77
N ASP A 270 9.26 5.29 -22.86
CA ASP A 270 10.16 4.12 -22.94
C ASP A 270 9.58 2.84 -22.28
N MET A 271 8.36 2.91 -21.75
CA MET A 271 7.73 1.81 -21.02
C MET A 271 6.90 0.89 -21.94
N PHE A 272 6.80 -0.39 -21.56
CA PHE A 272 6.05 -1.39 -22.32
C PHE A 272 4.55 -1.06 -22.39
N CYS A 273 3.96 -1.20 -23.60
CA CYS A 273 2.56 -0.87 -23.88
C CYS A 273 2.18 0.54 -23.41
N ASN A 274 3.04 1.53 -23.67
CA ASN A 274 2.71 2.91 -23.41
C ASN A 274 1.74 3.50 -24.44
N PHE A 275 1.00 4.53 -24.03
CA PHE A 275 0.17 5.33 -24.92
C PHE A 275 0.46 6.81 -24.69
N MET A 276 0.98 7.49 -25.71
CA MET A 276 1.37 8.91 -25.71
C MET A 276 2.36 9.29 -24.59
N GLY A 277 3.13 8.33 -24.05
CA GLY A 277 3.96 8.55 -22.87
C GLY A 277 3.19 8.86 -21.57
N GLN A 278 1.85 8.89 -21.61
CA GLN A 278 0.99 9.27 -20.48
C GLN A 278 0.62 8.11 -19.58
N VAL A 279 0.43 6.92 -20.16
CA VAL A 279 0.06 5.70 -19.45
C VAL A 279 0.88 4.53 -19.95
N CYS A 280 1.11 3.52 -19.11
CA CYS A 280 1.77 2.28 -19.50
C CYS A 280 1.16 1.06 -18.79
N LEU A 281 1.41 -0.15 -19.31
CA LEU A 281 0.82 -1.37 -18.75
C LEU A 281 1.25 -1.62 -17.30
N GLN A 282 2.49 -1.32 -16.96
CA GLN A 282 2.98 -1.49 -15.59
C GLN A 282 2.18 -0.65 -14.60
N ASN A 283 1.96 0.63 -14.90
CA ASN A 283 1.19 1.52 -14.04
C ASN A 283 -0.29 1.15 -14.03
N ALA A 284 -0.85 0.74 -15.18
CA ALA A 284 -2.21 0.21 -15.25
C ALA A 284 -2.41 -0.98 -14.29
N ILE A 285 -1.44 -1.91 -14.24
CA ILE A 285 -1.46 -3.04 -13.30
C ILE A 285 -1.32 -2.54 -11.86
N ALA A 286 -0.37 -1.65 -11.58
CA ALA A 286 -0.15 -1.12 -10.23
C ALA A 286 -1.39 -0.41 -9.68
N PHE A 287 -1.97 0.51 -10.46
CA PHE A 287 -3.23 1.18 -10.11
C PHE A 287 -4.39 0.19 -10.01
N GLY A 288 -4.46 -0.81 -10.89
CA GLY A 288 -5.43 -1.90 -10.79
C GLY A 288 -5.36 -2.64 -9.45
N VAL A 289 -4.15 -2.97 -8.98
CA VAL A 289 -3.93 -3.65 -7.69
C VAL A 289 -4.37 -2.73 -6.55
N VAL A 290 -3.91 -1.48 -6.53
CA VAL A 290 -4.22 -0.51 -5.47
C VAL A 290 -5.72 -0.22 -5.41
N ALA A 291 -6.36 0.03 -6.55
CA ALA A 291 -7.80 0.30 -6.62
C ALA A 291 -8.63 -0.92 -6.20
N THR A 292 -8.17 -2.13 -6.54
CA THR A 292 -8.82 -3.38 -6.08
C THR A 292 -8.65 -3.57 -4.59
N LEU A 293 -7.46 -3.34 -4.04
CA LEU A 293 -7.22 -3.36 -2.59
C LEU A 293 -8.10 -2.32 -1.88
N MET A 294 -8.19 -1.12 -2.43
CA MET A 294 -8.99 -0.02 -1.88
C MET A 294 -10.47 -0.39 -1.82
N THR A 295 -11.02 -0.94 -2.90
CA THR A 295 -12.45 -1.26 -3.03
C THR A 295 -12.87 -2.55 -2.32
N TRP A 296 -12.04 -3.57 -2.31
CA TRP A 296 -12.37 -4.89 -1.74
C TRP A 296 -12.01 -5.01 -0.26
N VAL A 297 -11.00 -4.28 0.20
CA VAL A 297 -10.46 -4.46 1.55
C VAL A 297 -10.52 -3.16 2.36
N ILE A 298 -9.87 -2.11 1.87
CA ILE A 298 -9.66 -0.89 2.68
C ILE A 298 -10.98 -0.18 2.95
N TYR A 299 -11.78 0.12 1.93
CA TYR A 299 -13.04 0.84 2.10
C TYR A 299 -14.04 0.09 3.00
N PRO A 300 -14.36 -1.20 2.78
CA PRO A 300 -15.21 -1.96 3.70
C PRO A 300 -14.66 -2.01 5.13
N ALA A 301 -13.34 -2.15 5.30
CA ALA A 301 -12.72 -2.18 6.62
C ALA A 301 -12.81 -0.82 7.34
N LEU A 302 -12.63 0.28 6.60
CA LEU A 302 -12.79 1.63 7.13
C LEU A 302 -14.23 1.90 7.52
N GLU A 303 -15.22 1.59 6.68
CA GLU A 303 -16.64 1.76 7.04
C GLU A 303 -17.04 0.91 8.26
N GLN A 304 -16.50 -0.31 8.39
CA GLN A 304 -16.67 -1.12 9.61
C GLN A 304 -15.99 -0.53 10.85
N LEU A 305 -14.93 0.26 10.68
CA LEU A 305 -14.28 0.96 11.78
C LEU A 305 -15.07 2.21 12.16
N LEU A 306 -15.48 3.02 11.18
CA LEU A 306 -16.23 4.26 11.38
C LEU A 306 -17.62 3.99 11.96
N SER A 307 -18.28 2.90 11.56
CA SER A 307 -19.59 2.50 12.12
C SER A 307 -19.57 2.14 13.60
N LYS A 308 -18.39 1.88 14.20
CA LYS A 308 -18.24 1.65 15.65
C LYS A 308 -18.17 2.94 16.45
N VAL A 309 -17.92 4.07 15.79
CA VAL A 309 -17.79 5.37 16.43
C VAL A 309 -19.18 6.00 16.57
N PRO A 310 -19.55 6.53 17.74
CA PRO A 310 -20.82 7.24 17.90
C PRO A 310 -20.90 8.45 16.96
N ARG A 311 -22.14 8.86 16.63
CA ARG A 311 -22.40 9.92 15.63
C ARG A 311 -21.66 11.22 15.95
N ASP A 312 -21.64 11.63 17.20
CA ASP A 312 -20.98 12.86 17.63
C ASP A 312 -19.46 12.75 17.49
N GLY A 313 -18.88 11.60 17.81
CA GLY A 313 -17.46 11.31 17.60
C GLY A 313 -17.06 11.39 16.13
N MET A 314 -17.92 10.89 15.23
CA MET A 314 -17.69 11.00 13.79
C MET A 314 -17.82 12.43 13.27
N ASN A 315 -18.70 13.25 13.85
CA ASN A 315 -18.82 14.66 13.48
C ASN A 315 -17.60 15.47 13.97
N ILE A 316 -17.08 15.17 15.17
CA ILE A 316 -15.83 15.75 15.67
C ILE A 316 -14.66 15.35 14.76
N ALA A 317 -14.56 14.06 14.42
CA ALA A 317 -13.52 13.56 13.51
C ALA A 317 -13.61 14.25 12.14
N PHE A 318 -14.81 14.41 11.60
CA PHE A 318 -15.04 15.15 10.35
C PHE A 318 -14.51 16.58 10.44
N ILE A 319 -14.91 17.34 11.48
CA ILE A 319 -14.46 18.72 11.66
C ILE A 319 -12.93 18.77 11.79
N ALA A 320 -12.34 17.92 12.63
CA ALA A 320 -10.91 17.89 12.87
C ALA A 320 -10.10 17.59 11.60
N VAL A 321 -10.52 16.57 10.83
CA VAL A 321 -9.86 16.18 9.58
C VAL A 321 -10.02 17.27 8.52
N THR A 322 -11.22 17.82 8.35
CA THR A 322 -11.46 18.87 7.34
C THR A 322 -10.70 20.15 7.69
N VAL A 323 -10.71 20.60 8.94
CA VAL A 323 -9.95 21.78 9.36
C VAL A 323 -8.44 21.53 9.22
N GLY A 324 -7.95 20.37 9.65
CA GLY A 324 -6.55 19.99 9.46
C GLY A 324 -6.15 19.99 7.98
N PHE A 325 -7.00 19.45 7.11
CA PHE A 325 -6.76 19.46 5.67
C PHE A 325 -6.77 20.88 5.08
N CYS A 326 -7.70 21.75 5.50
CA CYS A 326 -7.70 23.16 5.10
C CYS A 326 -6.43 23.89 5.53
N ILE A 327 -5.91 23.61 6.72
CA ILE A 327 -4.62 24.14 7.19
C ILE A 327 -3.50 23.67 6.27
N LEU A 328 -3.45 22.38 5.92
CA LEU A 328 -2.44 21.86 4.99
C LEU A 328 -2.56 22.53 3.62
N ILE A 329 -3.76 22.65 3.06
CA ILE A 329 -3.97 23.34 1.79
C ILE A 329 -3.49 24.79 1.88
N PHE A 330 -3.81 25.50 2.96
CA PHE A 330 -3.33 26.86 3.16
C PHE A 330 -1.80 26.92 3.21
N LEU A 331 -1.16 26.05 3.99
CA LEU A 331 0.30 26.05 4.14
C LEU A 331 1.06 25.73 2.85
N TYR A 332 0.56 24.78 2.04
CA TYR A 332 1.31 24.28 0.88
C TYR A 332 0.87 24.89 -0.46
N TYR A 333 -0.38 25.36 -0.59
CA TYR A 333 -0.89 25.97 -1.83
C TYR A 333 -1.02 27.49 -1.76
N VAL A 334 -1.16 28.07 -0.57
CA VAL A 334 -1.23 29.52 -0.41
C VAL A 334 0.16 30.05 -0.07
N ASN A 335 0.95 30.32 -1.11
CA ASN A 335 2.15 31.12 -0.96
C ASN A 335 1.73 32.56 -0.64
N VAL A 336 1.74 32.92 0.64
CA VAL A 336 1.74 34.33 1.03
C VAL A 336 3.12 34.87 0.67
N ALA A 337 3.22 35.51 -0.50
CA ALA A 337 4.36 36.37 -0.80
C ALA A 337 4.36 37.50 0.24
N LEU A 338 5.19 37.35 1.27
CA LEU A 338 5.56 38.48 2.11
C LEU A 338 6.43 39.37 1.21
N PRO A 339 6.08 40.65 1.00
CA PRO A 339 6.99 41.59 0.35
C PRO A 339 8.31 41.54 1.09
N ASP A 340 9.39 41.37 0.34
CA ASP A 340 10.74 41.16 0.84
C ASP A 340 11.07 42.07 2.04
N LEU A 341 11.33 41.46 3.19
CA LEU A 341 12.08 42.11 4.27
C LEU A 341 13.60 41.91 4.09
N ASP A 342 14.03 41.57 2.86
CA ASP A 342 15.45 41.38 2.53
C ASP A 342 16.09 42.64 1.87
N ASP A 343 15.33 43.72 1.62
CA ASP A 343 15.88 44.98 1.08
C ASP A 343 16.37 45.96 2.16
N ALA A 344 16.46 45.55 3.43
CA ALA A 344 16.83 46.44 4.54
C ALA A 344 18.24 46.25 5.13
N ASP A 345 19.01 45.25 4.67
CA ASP A 345 20.38 45.01 5.19
C ASP A 345 21.52 45.34 4.21
N ASP A 346 21.23 45.68 2.95
CA ASP A 346 22.26 46.10 1.96
C ASP A 346 22.38 47.63 1.75
N ALA A 347 21.72 48.43 2.59
CA ALA A 347 21.81 49.90 2.57
C ALA A 347 22.63 50.47 3.76
N GLY A 348 23.62 49.72 4.24
CA GLY A 348 24.34 50.04 5.48
C GLY A 348 25.84 49.72 5.49
N SER A 349 26.56 49.88 4.38
CA SER A 349 28.03 49.78 4.38
C SER A 349 28.66 50.51 3.19
N SER A 350 28.51 51.83 3.13
CA SER A 350 29.45 52.67 2.37
C SER A 350 30.75 52.85 3.15
N ASP A 351 31.86 52.78 2.42
CA ASP A 351 33.23 53.17 2.78
C ASP A 351 34.04 52.23 3.68
N ALA A 352 34.84 51.37 3.05
CA ALA A 352 36.29 51.53 3.09
C ALA A 352 37.02 50.58 2.13
N THR A 353 37.99 51.16 1.43
CA THR A 353 39.16 50.52 0.79
C THR A 353 38.98 49.93 -0.61
N SER A 354 39.12 50.83 -1.58
CA SER A 354 39.96 50.65 -2.78
C SER A 354 41.06 49.60 -2.64
N ILE A 355 41.12 48.65 -3.57
CA ILE A 355 42.32 48.32 -4.36
C ILE A 355 41.82 47.73 -5.69
N GLU A 356 42.14 48.44 -6.76
CA GLU A 356 42.09 47.96 -8.13
C GLU A 356 42.99 46.73 -8.30
N LEU A 357 42.52 45.72 -9.03
CA LEU A 357 43.40 45.00 -9.94
C LEU A 357 42.60 44.45 -11.12
N SER A 358 42.28 45.33 -12.06
CA SER A 358 42.03 44.96 -13.45
C SER A 358 43.36 44.64 -14.13
N SER A 359 43.47 43.43 -14.69
CA SER A 359 44.38 43.19 -15.81
C SER A 359 43.81 42.04 -16.66
N SER A 360 43.00 42.44 -17.63
CA SER A 360 42.90 41.75 -18.92
C SER A 360 43.89 42.44 -19.86
N TYR A 361 44.75 41.69 -20.54
CA TYR A 361 44.86 41.69 -22.01
C TYR A 361 46.07 40.85 -22.50
N ASP A 362 45.72 39.85 -23.29
CA ASP A 362 46.32 39.41 -24.55
C ASP A 362 47.74 38.82 -24.70
N SER A 363 47.74 38.01 -25.76
CA SER A 363 48.69 37.09 -26.35
C SER A 363 49.89 37.71 -27.07
N GLU A 364 50.79 36.79 -27.43
CA GLU A 364 51.70 36.79 -28.60
C GLU A 364 53.19 37.15 -28.42
N ALA A 365 53.99 36.11 -28.72
CA ALA A 365 55.10 36.07 -29.66
C ALA A 365 56.51 36.58 -29.29
N ALA A 366 57.45 35.67 -29.62
CA ALA A 366 58.82 35.88 -30.08
C ALA A 366 59.92 36.25 -29.05
N GLY A 367 60.97 35.42 -29.05
CA GLY A 367 62.25 35.67 -28.38
C GLY A 367 62.97 34.41 -27.98
#